data_AF-A0A7C5R794-F1
#
_entry.id   AF-A0A7C5R794-F1
#
_cell.length_a   1.000
_cell.length_b   1.000
_cell.length_c   1.000
_cell.angle_alpha   90.00
_cell.angle_beta   90.00
_cell.angle_gamma   90.00
#
_symmetry.space_group_name_H-M   'P 1'
#
loop_
_entity.id
_entity.type
_entity.pdbx_description
1 polymer ?
#
loop_
_entity_poly.entity_id
_entity_poly.type
_entity_poly.pdbx_seq_one_letter_code
_entity_poly.pdbx_strand_id
1 'polypeptide(L)'
;MIENSQKTYFSPELKKLRGRRPLLVFDVDGVLLDTSRSFPLAIVRAVANYGRLVLNSPLPEPDLETVAAFKTVPGFNNDWVLCEALLLFVLQKQVLETPLELGEFLRQLSRFGSGRRACARFLELLSESEGDRLRRLYRPQTVAKLAMEHYTGSENVAELYGVKPKAGIRSGTVRTERVLVDRNLLAELPDPLGIYTGRNPGELRLALELIGFDGWDARLLSCDNGMTPTKPDPQPLIGMIRLVKAGAVIFAGDAFDDFQTVQNLHSVVPDLPAVFVQVRADFSFPVFGGSSVVQDVNELLRF
;
A
#
# COMPACT_ATOMS: atom_id res chain seq x y z
N MET A 1 8.18 14.14 23.88
CA MET A 1 8.13 12.80 23.26
C MET A 1 6.68 12.39 23.25
N ILE A 2 6.15 11.96 22.10
CA ILE A 2 4.79 11.44 21.98
C ILE A 2 4.80 10.05 22.63
N GLU A 3 3.99 9.83 23.66
CA GLU A 3 3.81 8.47 24.19
C GLU A 3 3.03 7.63 23.17
N ASN A 4 3.37 6.36 22.99
CA ASN A 4 2.68 5.50 22.03
C ASN A 4 1.18 5.28 22.37
N SER A 5 0.74 5.73 23.56
CA SER A 5 -0.62 5.74 24.08
C SER A 5 -1.46 6.97 23.66
N GLN A 6 -0.85 8.03 23.13
CA GLN A 6 -1.55 9.25 22.74
C GLN A 6 -2.32 9.02 21.45
N LYS A 7 -3.65 9.10 21.53
CA LYS A 7 -4.57 8.85 20.40
C LYS A 7 -4.46 9.90 19.30
N THR A 8 -4.31 11.16 19.69
CA THR A 8 -4.24 12.31 18.78
C THR A 8 -3.22 13.30 19.31
N TYR A 9 -2.36 13.80 18.43
CA TYR A 9 -1.33 14.78 18.72
C TYR A 9 -1.10 15.69 17.52
N PHE A 10 -1.29 16.99 17.70
CA PHE A 10 -0.93 17.99 16.69
C PHE A 10 0.38 18.67 17.06
N SER A 11 1.39 18.50 16.22
CA SER A 11 2.73 19.05 16.42
C SER A 11 2.71 20.59 16.41
N PRO A 12 3.69 21.26 17.07
CA PRO A 12 3.85 22.70 16.98
C PRO A 12 3.94 23.19 15.52
N GLU A 13 4.57 22.42 14.65
CA GLU A 13 4.74 22.71 13.22
C GLU A 13 3.38 22.75 12.52
N LEU A 14 2.50 21.77 12.78
CA LEU A 14 1.13 21.78 12.24
C LEU A 14 0.33 22.98 12.75
N LYS A 15 0.44 23.29 14.04
CA LYS A 15 -0.25 24.43 14.66
C LYS A 15 0.15 25.78 14.07
N LYS A 16 1.41 25.93 13.63
CA LYS A 16 1.87 27.13 12.90
C LYS A 16 1.22 27.29 11.53
N LEU A 17 0.59 26.24 10.98
CA LEU A 17 -0.12 26.30 9.71
C LEU A 17 -1.57 26.77 9.83
N ARG A 18 -2.12 26.90 11.05
CA ARG A 18 -3.48 27.43 11.26
C ARG A 18 -3.64 28.83 10.66
N GLY A 19 -4.72 29.04 9.92
CA GLY A 19 -4.99 30.30 9.22
C GLY A 19 -4.15 30.52 7.97
N ARG A 20 -3.24 29.59 7.61
CA ARG A 20 -2.67 29.52 6.25
C ARG A 20 -3.62 28.70 5.39
N ARG A 21 -3.45 28.78 4.06
CA ARG A 21 -4.10 27.88 3.09
C ARG A 21 -3.09 26.86 2.56
N PRO A 22 -2.77 25.79 3.30
CA PRO A 22 -1.85 24.76 2.81
C PRO A 22 -2.47 23.96 1.66
N LEU A 23 -1.63 23.32 0.85
CA LEU A 23 -2.08 22.18 0.05
C LEU A 23 -2.22 20.98 0.99
N LEU A 24 -3.41 20.39 1.05
CA LEU A 24 -3.69 19.19 1.82
C LEU A 24 -3.67 17.96 0.90
N VAL A 25 -2.70 17.08 1.11
CA VAL A 25 -2.50 15.88 0.30
C VAL A 25 -2.79 14.64 1.13
N PHE A 26 -3.50 13.68 0.54
CA PHE A 26 -3.87 12.44 1.18
C PHE A 26 -3.27 11.23 0.44
N ASP A 27 -2.78 10.25 1.18
CA ASP A 27 -2.84 8.88 0.69
C ASP A 27 -4.28 8.36 0.66
N VAL A 28 -4.55 7.27 -0.05
CA VAL A 28 -5.88 6.66 -0.12
C VAL A 28 -6.02 5.55 0.92
N ASP A 29 -5.10 4.59 0.91
CA ASP A 29 -5.21 3.36 1.69
C ASP A 29 -4.89 3.65 3.16
N GLY A 30 -5.73 3.22 4.10
CA GLY A 30 -5.55 3.51 5.52
C GLY A 30 -5.85 4.96 5.94
N VAL A 31 -6.05 5.88 4.98
CA VAL A 31 -6.33 7.30 5.21
C VAL A 31 -7.74 7.67 4.80
N LEU A 32 -8.06 7.61 3.49
CA LEU A 32 -9.39 7.93 2.97
C LEU A 32 -10.29 6.69 2.96
N LEU A 33 -9.71 5.51 2.74
CA LEU A 33 -10.39 4.22 2.69
C LEU A 33 -9.75 3.20 3.63
N ASP A 34 -10.59 2.41 4.31
CA ASP A 34 -10.16 1.19 4.97
C ASP A 34 -10.06 0.07 3.94
N THR A 35 -8.82 -0.39 3.70
CA THR A 35 -8.49 -1.48 2.77
C THR A 35 -8.01 -2.75 3.48
N SER A 36 -8.10 -2.81 4.81
CA SER A 36 -7.58 -3.90 5.65
C SER A 36 -8.13 -5.29 5.28
N ARG A 37 -9.32 -5.34 4.68
CA ARG A 37 -9.97 -6.57 4.19
C ARG A 37 -9.99 -6.71 2.67
N SER A 38 -9.32 -5.81 1.96
CA SER A 38 -9.30 -5.78 0.50
C SER A 38 -8.10 -6.53 -0.08
N PHE A 39 -6.95 -5.87 -0.24
CA PHE A 39 -5.73 -6.48 -0.80
C PHE A 39 -5.27 -7.72 -0.02
N PRO A 40 -5.21 -7.73 1.33
CA PRO A 40 -4.74 -8.91 2.06
C PRO A 40 -5.59 -10.16 1.80
N LEU A 41 -6.92 -10.02 1.76
CA LEU A 41 -7.82 -11.14 1.45
C LEU A 41 -7.69 -11.59 -0.01
N ALA A 42 -7.42 -10.68 -0.95
CA ALA A 42 -7.17 -11.07 -2.33
C ALA A 42 -5.90 -11.94 -2.45
N ILE A 43 -4.84 -11.55 -1.75
CA ILE A 43 -3.56 -12.28 -1.70
C ILE A 43 -3.75 -13.67 -1.11
N VAL A 44 -4.39 -13.77 0.06
CA VAL A 44 -4.67 -15.05 0.73
C VAL A 44 -5.43 -16.00 -0.20
N ARG A 45 -6.53 -15.51 -0.79
CA ARG A 45 -7.38 -16.32 -1.69
C ARG A 45 -6.64 -16.73 -2.95
N ALA A 46 -5.81 -15.85 -3.51
CA ALA A 46 -5.02 -16.15 -4.68
C ALA A 46 -3.98 -17.24 -4.41
N VAL A 47 -3.26 -17.19 -3.30
CA VAL A 47 -2.29 -18.23 -2.93
C VAL A 47 -2.99 -19.56 -2.70
N ALA A 48 -4.11 -19.59 -1.96
CA ALA A 48 -4.89 -20.80 -1.74
C ALA A 48 -5.40 -21.41 -3.07
N ASN A 49 -5.90 -20.57 -3.98
CA ASN A 49 -6.45 -21.00 -5.27
C ASN A 49 -5.41 -21.30 -6.34
N TYR A 50 -4.18 -20.82 -6.17
CA TYR A 50 -3.09 -21.05 -7.12
C TYR A 50 -2.89 -22.55 -7.41
N GLY A 51 -2.94 -23.38 -6.35
CA GLY A 51 -2.79 -24.82 -6.49
C GLY A 51 -3.83 -25.46 -7.41
N ARG A 52 -5.07 -24.94 -7.43
CA ARG A 52 -6.10 -25.46 -8.35
C ARG A 52 -5.74 -25.24 -9.82
N LEU A 53 -5.01 -24.17 -10.13
CA LEU A 53 -4.60 -23.83 -11.50
C LEU A 53 -3.35 -24.58 -11.97
N VAL A 54 -2.44 -24.91 -11.05
CA VAL A 54 -1.09 -25.42 -11.40
C VAL A 54 -0.85 -26.86 -10.92
N LEU A 55 -1.47 -27.27 -9.81
CA LEU A 55 -1.27 -28.55 -9.14
C LEU A 55 -2.50 -29.47 -9.19
N ASN A 56 -3.64 -28.99 -9.72
CA ASN A 56 -4.94 -29.68 -9.63
C ASN A 56 -5.38 -29.99 -8.18
N SER A 57 -4.87 -29.24 -7.20
CA SER A 57 -5.21 -29.37 -5.77
C SER A 57 -4.98 -28.03 -5.06
N PRO A 58 -5.84 -27.57 -4.13
CA PRO A 58 -5.62 -26.30 -3.43
C PRO A 58 -4.33 -26.29 -2.60
N LEU A 59 -3.74 -25.12 -2.43
CA LEU A 59 -2.68 -24.89 -1.45
C LEU A 59 -3.29 -24.57 -0.07
N PRO A 60 -2.56 -24.80 1.03
CA PRO A 60 -2.94 -24.29 2.34
C PRO A 60 -3.17 -22.78 2.29
N GLU A 61 -4.29 -22.34 2.86
CA GLU A 61 -4.65 -20.93 2.92
C GLU A 61 -3.79 -20.22 3.98
N PRO A 62 -3.00 -19.19 3.61
CA PRO A 62 -2.27 -18.38 4.59
C PRO A 62 -3.21 -17.54 5.44
N ASP A 63 -2.86 -17.26 6.69
CA ASP A 63 -3.59 -16.29 7.51
C ASP A 63 -3.16 -14.84 7.22
N LEU A 64 -3.98 -13.88 7.68
CA LEU A 64 -3.72 -12.45 7.49
C LEU A 64 -2.48 -11.97 8.27
N GLU A 65 -2.15 -12.61 9.38
CA GLU A 65 -0.95 -12.30 10.17
C GLU A 65 0.32 -12.64 9.39
N THR A 66 0.32 -13.76 8.66
CA THR A 66 1.38 -14.15 7.75
C THR A 66 1.55 -13.10 6.67
N VAL A 67 0.46 -12.64 6.03
CA VAL A 67 0.53 -11.55 5.03
C VAL A 67 1.13 -10.28 5.64
N ALA A 68 0.65 -9.86 6.81
CA ALA A 68 1.14 -8.67 7.49
C ALA A 68 2.64 -8.78 7.83
N ALA A 69 3.12 -9.97 8.23
CA ALA A 69 4.53 -10.20 8.57
C ALA A 69 5.48 -9.93 7.38
N PHE A 70 5.06 -10.17 6.13
CA PHE A 70 5.90 -9.86 4.97
C PHE A 70 6.17 -8.35 4.81
N LYS A 71 5.24 -7.48 5.23
CA LYS A 71 5.43 -6.00 5.18
C LYS A 71 6.56 -5.52 6.08
N THR A 72 7.04 -6.35 7.01
CA THR A 72 8.22 -6.04 7.84
C THR A 72 9.55 -6.17 7.09
N VAL A 73 9.55 -6.80 5.90
CA VAL A 73 10.74 -7.01 5.09
C VAL A 73 10.76 -5.99 3.93
N PRO A 74 11.87 -5.26 3.72
CA PRO A 74 11.97 -4.26 2.65
C PRO A 74 11.62 -4.82 1.26
N GLY A 75 10.85 -4.05 0.48
CA GLY A 75 10.46 -4.40 -0.89
C GLY A 75 9.20 -5.25 -1.03
N PHE A 76 8.48 -5.52 0.07
CA PHE A 76 7.14 -6.13 0.04
C PHE A 76 6.01 -5.14 0.36
N ASN A 77 6.29 -3.83 0.34
CA ASN A 77 5.24 -2.80 0.39
C ASN A 77 4.24 -2.95 -0.77
N ASN A 78 4.70 -3.37 -1.95
CA ASN A 78 3.82 -3.72 -3.07
C ASN A 78 3.13 -5.07 -2.84
N ASP A 79 1.80 -5.06 -2.76
CA ASP A 79 0.95 -6.23 -2.48
C ASP A 79 1.10 -7.38 -3.49
N TRP A 80 1.38 -7.07 -4.75
CA TRP A 80 1.59 -8.08 -5.79
C TRP A 80 2.94 -8.76 -5.66
N VAL A 81 4.00 -8.01 -5.32
CA VAL A 81 5.33 -8.58 -5.00
C VAL A 81 5.27 -9.40 -3.71
N LEU A 82 4.50 -8.95 -2.71
CA LEU A 82 4.23 -9.72 -1.50
C LEU A 82 3.53 -11.05 -1.83
N CYS A 83 2.49 -11.02 -2.66
CA CYS A 83 1.77 -12.22 -3.09
C CYS A 83 2.68 -13.27 -3.74
N GLU A 84 3.61 -12.81 -4.58
CA GLU A 84 4.64 -13.67 -5.17
C GLU A 84 5.50 -14.35 -4.10
N ALA A 85 6.02 -13.59 -3.14
CA ALA A 85 6.85 -14.14 -2.07
C ALA A 85 6.07 -15.06 -1.11
N LEU A 86 4.79 -14.76 -0.86
CA LEU A 86 3.92 -15.61 -0.04
C LEU A 86 3.67 -16.95 -0.72
N LEU A 87 3.47 -16.98 -2.05
CA LEU A 87 3.40 -18.24 -2.79
C LEU A 87 4.70 -19.05 -2.62
N LEU A 88 5.86 -18.39 -2.74
CA LEU A 88 7.14 -19.06 -2.56
C LEU A 88 7.28 -19.68 -1.16
N PHE A 89 6.84 -18.97 -0.12
CA PHE A 89 6.79 -19.48 1.25
C PHE A 89 5.87 -20.70 1.41
N VAL A 90 4.70 -20.69 0.78
CA VAL A 90 3.76 -21.83 0.85
C VAL A 90 4.31 -23.03 0.08
N LEU A 91 4.90 -22.82 -1.10
CA LEU A 91 5.44 -23.89 -1.92
C LEU A 91 6.69 -24.54 -1.31
N GLN A 92 7.59 -23.77 -0.68
CA GLN A 92 8.77 -24.34 -0.05
C GLN A 92 8.40 -25.32 1.07
N LYS A 93 7.28 -25.10 1.78
CA LYS A 93 6.74 -26.04 2.78
C LYS A 93 6.35 -27.41 2.21
N GLN A 94 6.12 -27.50 0.91
CA GLN A 94 5.73 -28.75 0.23
C GLN A 94 6.89 -29.41 -0.51
N VAL A 95 7.94 -28.65 -0.84
CA VAL A 95 9.03 -29.11 -1.72
C VAL A 95 10.31 -29.42 -0.96
N LEU A 96 10.66 -28.60 0.03
CA LEU A 96 11.93 -28.75 0.74
C LEU A 96 11.87 -29.94 1.69
N GLU A 97 13.00 -30.64 1.82
CA GLU A 97 13.15 -31.70 2.83
C GLU A 97 13.11 -31.12 4.25
N THR A 98 13.66 -29.91 4.42
CA THR A 98 13.60 -29.14 5.67
C THR A 98 12.98 -27.77 5.41
N PRO A 99 11.64 -27.65 5.50
CA PRO A 99 10.95 -26.38 5.33
C PRO A 99 11.37 -25.32 6.35
N LEU A 100 11.38 -24.07 5.90
CA LEU A 100 11.55 -22.92 6.77
C LEU A 100 10.22 -22.47 7.38
N GLU A 101 10.25 -22.15 8.67
CA GLU A 101 9.17 -21.42 9.32
C GLU A 101 9.18 -19.94 8.94
N LEU A 102 8.03 -19.28 9.09
CA LEU A 102 7.80 -17.91 8.62
C LEU A 102 8.92 -16.94 9.03
N GLY A 103 9.26 -16.94 10.33
CA GLY A 103 10.28 -16.04 10.85
C GLY A 103 11.67 -16.26 10.23
N GLU A 104 12.06 -17.51 9.97
CA GLU A 104 13.35 -17.80 9.32
C GLU A 104 13.33 -17.46 7.84
N PHE A 105 12.23 -17.77 7.15
CA PHE A 105 12.06 -17.41 5.75
C PHE A 105 12.15 -15.89 5.54
N LEU A 106 11.44 -15.10 6.34
CA LEU A 106 11.48 -13.63 6.27
C LEU A 106 12.87 -13.08 6.61
N ARG A 107 13.56 -13.64 7.61
CA ARG A 107 14.96 -13.27 7.91
C ARG A 107 15.89 -13.50 6.73
N GLN A 108 15.76 -14.63 6.04
CA GLN A 108 16.57 -14.91 4.86
C GLN A 108 16.27 -13.92 3.73
N LEU A 109 14.99 -13.67 3.43
CA LEU A 109 14.63 -12.69 2.41
C LEU A 109 15.20 -11.30 2.71
N SER A 110 15.11 -10.84 3.97
CA SER A 110 15.68 -9.56 4.41
C SER A 110 17.21 -9.48 4.19
N ARG A 111 17.93 -10.60 4.38
CA ARG A 111 19.38 -10.67 4.11
C ARG A 111 19.73 -10.70 2.63
N PHE A 112 18.82 -11.19 1.79
CA PHE A 112 19.05 -11.34 0.34
C PHE A 112 18.68 -10.09 -0.47
N GLY A 113 18.25 -9.02 0.20
CA GLY A 113 17.90 -7.75 -0.41
C GLY A 113 16.41 -7.48 -0.27
N SER A 114 15.77 -7.02 -1.34
CA SER A 114 14.38 -6.57 -1.31
C SER A 114 13.51 -7.22 -2.39
N GLY A 115 12.24 -7.46 -2.05
CA GLY A 115 11.20 -7.90 -2.99
C GLY A 115 11.59 -9.12 -3.83
N ARG A 116 11.38 -9.02 -5.15
CA ARG A 116 11.66 -10.11 -6.12
C ARG A 116 13.12 -10.57 -6.13
N ARG A 117 14.08 -9.67 -5.88
CA ARG A 117 15.51 -10.02 -5.86
C ARG A 117 15.82 -10.98 -4.71
N ALA A 118 15.26 -10.72 -3.54
CA ALA A 118 15.38 -11.61 -2.39
C ALA A 118 14.81 -13.01 -2.69
N CYS A 119 13.65 -13.07 -3.35
CA CYS A 119 13.02 -14.34 -3.75
C CYS A 119 13.86 -15.12 -4.77
N ALA A 120 14.42 -14.43 -5.77
CA ALA A 120 15.31 -15.05 -6.75
C ALA A 120 16.56 -15.63 -6.08
N ARG A 121 17.17 -14.86 -5.18
CA ARG A 121 18.36 -15.31 -4.44
C ARG A 121 18.07 -16.48 -3.51
N PHE A 122 16.90 -16.52 -2.87
CA PHE A 122 16.46 -17.69 -2.10
C PHE A 122 16.46 -18.96 -2.97
N LEU A 123 15.89 -18.89 -4.18
CA LEU A 123 15.87 -20.02 -5.11
C LEU A 123 17.26 -20.44 -5.60
N GLU A 124 18.19 -19.50 -5.78
CA GLU A 124 19.58 -19.78 -6.20
C GLU A 124 20.38 -20.56 -5.16
N LEU A 125 20.05 -20.41 -3.88
CA LEU A 125 20.80 -21.02 -2.76
C LEU A 125 20.29 -22.42 -2.38
N LEU A 126 19.19 -22.88 -2.98
CA LEU A 126 18.69 -24.23 -2.79
C LEU A 126 19.58 -25.27 -3.49
N SER A 127 19.50 -26.52 -3.03
CA SER A 127 20.08 -27.65 -3.76
C SER A 127 19.50 -27.72 -5.18
N GLU A 128 20.25 -28.28 -6.13
CA GLU A 128 19.80 -28.37 -7.54
C GLU A 128 18.44 -29.08 -7.66
N SER A 129 18.25 -30.18 -6.92
CA SER A 129 17.02 -30.98 -6.96
C SER A 129 15.81 -30.26 -6.37
N GLU A 130 15.95 -29.55 -5.24
CA GLU A 130 14.88 -28.77 -4.61
C GLU A 130 14.60 -27.49 -5.41
N GLY A 131 15.64 -26.78 -5.84
CA GLY A 131 15.54 -25.58 -6.65
C GLY A 131 14.78 -25.84 -7.94
N ASP A 132 15.05 -26.95 -8.65
CA ASP A 132 14.36 -27.30 -9.88
C ASP A 132 12.90 -27.67 -9.67
N ARG A 133 12.59 -28.42 -8.59
CA ARG A 133 11.20 -28.70 -8.21
C ARG A 133 10.46 -27.41 -7.91
N LEU A 134 11.04 -26.51 -7.12
CA LEU A 134 10.39 -25.27 -6.71
C LEU A 134 10.21 -24.30 -7.88
N ARG A 135 11.21 -24.15 -8.78
CA ARG A 135 11.11 -23.31 -9.99
C ARG A 135 10.02 -23.78 -10.95
N ARG A 136 9.75 -25.09 -11.05
CA ARG A 136 8.64 -25.62 -11.88
C ARG A 136 7.27 -25.20 -11.33
N LEU A 137 7.13 -25.13 -10.01
CA LEU A 137 5.89 -24.81 -9.33
C LEU A 137 5.69 -23.32 -9.09
N TYR A 138 6.76 -22.56 -8.91
CA TYR A 138 6.72 -21.14 -8.57
C TYR A 138 6.54 -20.27 -9.82
N ARG A 139 5.29 -19.85 -10.08
CA ARG A 139 4.93 -18.95 -11.19
C ARG A 139 4.46 -17.60 -10.65
N PRO A 140 5.37 -16.68 -10.26
CA PRO A 140 5.03 -15.44 -9.56
C PRO A 140 4.00 -14.59 -10.31
N GLN A 141 4.21 -14.39 -11.61
CA GLN A 141 3.25 -13.62 -12.43
C GLN A 141 1.85 -14.25 -12.49
N THR A 142 1.74 -15.57 -12.32
CA THR A 142 0.43 -16.25 -12.33
C THR A 142 -0.32 -15.98 -11.05
N VAL A 143 0.34 -16.04 -9.89
CA VAL A 143 -0.34 -15.76 -8.60
C VAL A 143 -0.65 -14.28 -8.45
N ALA A 144 0.22 -13.38 -8.91
CA ALA A 144 -0.06 -11.94 -8.92
C ALA A 144 -1.31 -11.60 -9.76
N LYS A 145 -1.41 -12.17 -10.98
CA LYS A 145 -2.61 -12.01 -11.84
C LYS A 145 -3.87 -12.61 -11.20
N LEU A 146 -3.73 -13.73 -10.49
CA LEU A 146 -4.84 -14.34 -9.77
C LEU A 146 -5.27 -13.46 -8.58
N ALA A 147 -4.33 -12.80 -7.88
CA ALA A 147 -4.62 -11.84 -6.83
C ALA A 147 -5.34 -10.60 -7.36
N MET A 148 -4.91 -10.07 -8.50
CA MET A 148 -5.62 -8.98 -9.21
C MET A 148 -7.07 -9.36 -9.55
N GLU A 149 -7.30 -10.59 -10.02
CA GLU A 149 -8.65 -11.12 -10.26
C GLU A 149 -9.45 -11.29 -8.96
N HIS A 150 -8.82 -11.75 -7.87
CA HIS A 150 -9.47 -11.83 -6.57
C HIS A 150 -9.80 -10.45 -5.97
N TYR A 151 -9.00 -9.44 -6.29
CA TYR A 151 -9.21 -8.07 -5.84
C TYR A 151 -10.34 -7.39 -6.61
N THR A 152 -10.34 -7.47 -7.95
CA THR A 152 -11.30 -6.73 -8.81
C THR A 152 -12.54 -7.51 -9.24
N GLY A 153 -12.44 -8.83 -9.29
CA GLY A 153 -13.39 -9.71 -9.95
C GLY A 153 -13.15 -9.84 -11.46
N SER A 154 -13.62 -10.94 -12.04
CA SER A 154 -13.39 -11.30 -13.45
C SER A 154 -13.94 -10.30 -14.46
N GLU A 155 -14.97 -9.53 -14.08
CA GLU A 155 -15.58 -8.51 -14.93
C GLU A 155 -14.66 -7.28 -15.10
N ASN A 156 -13.83 -6.98 -14.10
CA ASN A 156 -13.08 -5.72 -14.02
C ASN A 156 -11.56 -5.90 -14.19
N VAL A 157 -11.03 -7.10 -13.94
CA VAL A 157 -9.58 -7.37 -13.96
C VAL A 157 -8.91 -7.04 -15.29
N ALA A 158 -9.63 -7.21 -16.41
CA ALA A 158 -9.13 -6.89 -17.74
C ALA A 158 -9.00 -5.38 -17.96
N GLU A 159 -9.98 -4.60 -17.49
CA GLU A 159 -9.95 -3.14 -17.57
C GLU A 159 -8.87 -2.54 -16.67
N LEU A 160 -8.79 -3.02 -15.42
CA LEU A 160 -7.91 -2.42 -14.40
C LEU A 160 -6.44 -2.80 -14.55
N TYR A 161 -6.14 -4.02 -15.03
CA TYR A 161 -4.76 -4.53 -15.09
C TYR A 161 -4.34 -5.05 -16.47
N GLY A 162 -5.22 -5.03 -17.48
CA GLY A 162 -4.94 -5.66 -18.77
C GLY A 162 -4.77 -7.19 -18.66
N VAL A 163 -5.36 -7.81 -17.63
CA VAL A 163 -5.20 -9.23 -17.32
C VAL A 163 -6.48 -10.00 -17.69
N LYS A 164 -6.34 -11.07 -18.48
CA LYS A 164 -7.46 -11.98 -18.76
C LYS A 164 -7.81 -12.81 -17.52
N PRO A 165 -9.08 -12.85 -17.07
CA PRO A 165 -9.48 -13.68 -15.94
C PRO A 165 -9.26 -15.17 -16.21
N LYS A 166 -8.87 -15.91 -15.18
CA LYS A 166 -8.64 -17.36 -15.24
C LYS A 166 -9.47 -18.14 -14.23
N ALA A 167 -9.74 -17.57 -13.06
CA ALA A 167 -10.40 -18.28 -11.97
C ALA A 167 -11.93 -18.07 -11.92
N GLY A 168 -12.47 -17.10 -12.66
CA GLY A 168 -13.91 -16.84 -12.68
C GLY A 168 -14.42 -16.24 -11.37
N ILE A 169 -13.59 -15.45 -10.69
CA ILE A 169 -13.96 -14.77 -9.44
C ILE A 169 -15.03 -13.71 -9.70
N ARG A 170 -16.28 -14.02 -9.39
CA ARG A 170 -17.42 -13.12 -9.67
C ARG A 170 -17.37 -11.79 -8.91
N SER A 171 -16.97 -11.81 -7.64
CA SER A 171 -16.94 -10.62 -6.79
C SER A 171 -15.56 -10.44 -6.18
N GLY A 172 -14.91 -9.34 -6.53
CA GLY A 172 -13.61 -8.95 -5.98
C GLY A 172 -13.69 -8.47 -4.53
N THR A 173 -12.57 -8.55 -3.81
CA THR A 173 -12.45 -8.01 -2.44
C THR A 173 -12.43 -6.48 -2.38
N VAL A 174 -12.24 -5.78 -3.50
CA VAL A 174 -12.37 -4.30 -3.59
C VAL A 174 -13.70 -3.80 -3.03
N ARG A 175 -14.77 -4.60 -3.13
CA ARG A 175 -16.10 -4.28 -2.58
C ARG A 175 -16.17 -4.30 -1.04
N THR A 176 -15.13 -4.77 -0.37
CA THR A 176 -15.05 -4.77 1.10
C THR A 176 -14.43 -3.49 1.65
N GLU A 177 -13.88 -2.64 0.78
CA GLU A 177 -13.33 -1.34 1.17
C GLU A 177 -14.42 -0.44 1.74
N ARG A 178 -14.06 0.39 2.72
CA ARG A 178 -15.00 1.28 3.42
C ARG A 178 -14.46 2.70 3.44
N VAL A 179 -15.36 3.67 3.24
CA VAL A 179 -15.01 5.07 3.35
C VAL A 179 -14.71 5.42 4.81
N LEU A 180 -13.54 6.01 5.06
CA LEU A 180 -13.14 6.56 6.35
C LEU A 180 -13.40 8.08 6.41
N VAL A 181 -13.13 8.76 5.31
CA VAL A 181 -13.24 10.22 5.23
C VAL A 181 -14.69 10.70 5.18
N ASP A 182 -15.00 11.75 5.93
CA ASP A 182 -16.27 12.48 5.84
C ASP A 182 -16.21 13.48 4.69
N ARG A 183 -16.95 13.19 3.62
CA ARG A 183 -17.04 14.04 2.43
C ARG A 183 -17.59 15.44 2.71
N ASN A 184 -18.40 15.62 3.76
CA ASN A 184 -18.92 16.94 4.11
C ASN A 184 -17.80 17.81 4.66
N LEU A 185 -16.90 17.23 5.48
CA LEU A 185 -15.71 17.94 5.96
C LEU A 185 -14.79 18.31 4.80
N LEU A 186 -14.58 17.41 3.82
CA LEU A 186 -13.81 17.74 2.62
C LEU A 186 -14.42 18.91 1.84
N ALA A 187 -15.75 18.97 1.73
CA ALA A 187 -16.46 20.03 1.01
C ALA A 187 -16.37 21.41 1.70
N GLU A 188 -16.20 21.43 3.02
CA GLU A 188 -16.10 22.65 3.83
C GLU A 188 -14.69 23.25 3.82
N LEU A 189 -13.67 22.49 3.41
CA LEU A 189 -12.29 22.96 3.41
C LEU A 189 -12.04 24.01 2.32
N PRO A 190 -11.47 25.18 2.67
CA PRO A 190 -11.10 26.21 1.70
C PRO A 190 -9.77 25.92 0.99
N ASP A 191 -9.12 24.82 1.35
CA ASP A 191 -7.77 24.44 0.95
C ASP A 191 -7.75 23.61 -0.33
N PRO A 192 -6.72 23.75 -1.19
CA PRO A 192 -6.53 22.81 -2.30
C PRO A 192 -6.32 21.39 -1.77
N LEU A 193 -7.06 20.43 -2.35
CA LEU A 193 -7.01 19.02 -1.98
C LEU A 193 -6.28 18.22 -3.07
N GLY A 194 -5.31 17.40 -2.67
CA GLY A 194 -4.58 16.50 -3.57
C GLY A 194 -4.56 15.06 -3.06
N ILE A 195 -4.29 14.12 -3.95
CA ILE A 195 -4.08 12.71 -3.63
C ILE A 195 -2.72 12.27 -4.16
N TYR A 196 -1.94 11.59 -3.34
CA TYR A 196 -0.73 10.90 -3.78
C TYR A 196 -0.71 9.46 -3.25
N THR A 197 -1.12 8.54 -4.12
CA THR A 197 -1.33 7.13 -3.78
C THR A 197 -0.47 6.20 -4.63
N GLY A 198 -0.21 5.00 -4.09
CA GLY A 198 0.39 3.89 -4.83
C GLY A 198 -0.61 3.12 -5.71
N ARG A 199 -1.91 3.42 -5.60
CA ARG A 199 -2.93 2.84 -6.49
C ARG A 199 -2.65 3.20 -7.94
N ASN A 200 -2.98 2.30 -8.87
CA ASN A 200 -2.98 2.59 -10.30
C ASN A 200 -4.22 3.44 -10.70
N PRO A 201 -4.29 3.96 -11.95
CA PRO A 201 -5.41 4.81 -12.37
C PRO A 201 -6.80 4.16 -12.21
N GLY A 202 -6.93 2.87 -12.49
CA GLY A 202 -8.19 2.14 -12.35
C GLY A 202 -8.58 1.91 -10.90
N GLU A 203 -7.61 1.57 -10.05
CA GLU A 203 -7.79 1.43 -8.59
C GLU A 203 -8.16 2.78 -7.93
N LEU A 204 -7.53 3.87 -8.36
CA LEU A 204 -7.86 5.21 -7.89
C LEU A 204 -9.26 5.62 -8.35
N ARG A 205 -9.65 5.32 -9.60
CA ARG A 205 -11.01 5.58 -10.09
C ARG A 205 -12.05 4.90 -9.19
N LEU A 206 -11.88 3.62 -8.89
CA LEU A 206 -12.79 2.89 -7.97
C LEU A 206 -12.80 3.50 -6.57
N ALA A 207 -11.65 3.94 -6.06
CA ALA A 207 -11.59 4.62 -4.76
C ALA A 207 -12.40 5.91 -4.74
N LEU A 208 -12.25 6.75 -5.77
CA LEU A 208 -12.96 8.03 -5.87
C LEU A 208 -14.47 7.82 -6.03
N GLU A 209 -14.88 6.83 -6.83
CA GLU A 209 -16.29 6.43 -6.97
C GLU A 209 -16.89 5.98 -5.63
N LEU A 210 -16.13 5.21 -4.83
CA LEU A 210 -16.56 4.75 -3.51
C LEU A 210 -16.66 5.90 -2.50
N ILE A 211 -15.69 6.83 -2.50
CA ILE A 211 -15.70 8.03 -1.64
C ILE A 211 -16.89 8.93 -2.00
N GLY A 212 -17.21 9.06 -3.29
CA GLY A 212 -18.35 9.85 -3.76
C GLY A 212 -18.23 11.34 -3.42
N PHE A 213 -17.03 11.90 -3.62
CA PHE A 213 -16.73 13.33 -3.48
C PHE A 213 -16.24 13.90 -4.80
N ASP A 214 -16.96 14.88 -5.34
CA ASP A 214 -16.67 15.46 -6.67
C ASP A 214 -15.72 16.68 -6.62
N GLY A 215 -15.29 17.10 -5.43
CA GLY A 215 -14.45 18.30 -5.25
C GLY A 215 -12.96 18.09 -5.55
N TRP A 216 -12.56 16.93 -6.06
CA TRP A 216 -11.17 16.65 -6.42
C TRP A 216 -10.75 17.38 -7.70
N ASP A 217 -9.63 18.10 -7.65
CA ASP A 217 -8.97 18.60 -8.86
C ASP A 217 -8.14 17.48 -9.49
N ALA A 218 -8.52 17.03 -10.69
CA ALA A 218 -7.83 15.96 -11.41
C ALA A 218 -6.32 16.21 -11.61
N ARG A 219 -5.87 17.48 -11.60
CA ARG A 219 -4.46 17.86 -11.74
C ARG A 219 -3.66 17.69 -10.46
N LEU A 220 -4.33 17.48 -9.32
CA LEU A 220 -3.74 17.23 -8.00
C LEU A 220 -3.82 15.75 -7.60
N LEU A 221 -4.09 14.86 -8.56
CA LEU A 221 -4.13 13.42 -8.36
C LEU A 221 -2.86 12.78 -8.92
N SER A 222 -2.13 12.07 -8.06
CA SER A 222 -0.96 11.27 -8.43
C SER A 222 -1.20 9.82 -8.03
N CYS A 223 -1.01 8.93 -8.99
CA CYS A 223 -1.23 7.48 -8.89
C CYS A 223 -0.08 6.75 -9.61
N ASP A 224 0.10 5.45 -9.36
CA ASP A 224 1.08 4.64 -10.07
C ASP A 224 0.60 4.29 -11.49
N ASN A 225 1.01 5.12 -12.46
CA ASN A 225 0.75 4.91 -13.88
C ASN A 225 1.95 4.32 -14.64
N GLY A 226 3.02 3.94 -13.93
CA GLY A 226 4.27 3.46 -14.53
C GLY A 226 5.11 4.51 -15.30
N MET A 227 4.67 5.77 -15.34
CA MET A 227 5.36 6.88 -16.01
C MET A 227 5.88 7.93 -15.03
N THR A 228 5.15 8.20 -13.95
CA THR A 228 5.55 9.14 -12.91
C THR A 228 6.29 8.43 -11.77
N PRO A 229 7.26 9.10 -11.12
CA PRO A 229 7.86 8.58 -9.90
C PRO A 229 6.80 8.28 -8.85
N THR A 230 6.97 7.18 -8.12
CA THR A 230 6.10 6.77 -7.01
C THR A 230 6.75 7.16 -5.68
N LYS A 231 5.95 7.13 -4.60
CA LYS A 231 6.46 7.28 -3.24
C LYS A 231 7.64 6.31 -3.02
N PRO A 232 8.73 6.73 -2.35
CA PRO A 232 8.88 7.97 -1.58
C PRO A 232 9.40 9.19 -2.36
N ASP A 233 9.31 9.22 -3.69
CA ASP A 233 9.78 10.35 -4.50
C ASP A 233 8.88 11.59 -4.33
N PRO A 234 9.44 12.78 -4.04
CA PRO A 234 8.66 14.00 -3.80
C PRO A 234 8.24 14.75 -5.08
N GLN A 235 8.67 14.34 -6.27
CA GLN A 235 8.42 15.08 -7.52
C GLN A 235 6.93 15.30 -7.82
N PRO A 236 6.03 14.31 -7.68
CA PRO A 236 4.60 14.57 -7.89
C PRO A 236 4.05 15.62 -6.91
N LEU A 237 4.47 15.56 -5.65
CA LEU A 237 4.08 16.52 -4.63
C LEU A 237 4.61 17.93 -4.95
N ILE A 238 5.85 18.05 -5.43
CA ILE A 238 6.44 19.32 -5.93
C ILE A 238 5.60 19.88 -7.09
N GLY A 239 5.14 19.02 -8.00
CA GLY A 239 4.25 19.40 -9.09
C GLY A 239 2.94 20.03 -8.59
N MET A 240 2.28 19.38 -7.63
CA MET A 240 1.05 19.89 -7.00
C MET A 240 1.28 21.24 -6.31
N ILE A 241 2.35 21.36 -5.52
CA ILE A 241 2.72 22.60 -4.82
C ILE A 241 2.87 23.76 -5.81
N ARG A 242 3.58 23.54 -6.92
CA ARG A 242 3.80 24.57 -7.96
C ARG A 242 2.51 24.95 -8.66
N LEU A 243 1.64 23.98 -8.94
CA LEU A 243 0.38 24.20 -9.66
C LEU A 243 -0.54 25.16 -8.91
N VAL A 244 -0.67 24.99 -7.59
CA VAL A 244 -1.55 25.84 -6.76
C VAL A 244 -0.80 26.94 -6.02
N LYS A 245 0.52 27.07 -6.25
CA LYS A 245 1.41 28.02 -5.56
C LYS A 245 1.30 27.91 -4.03
N ALA A 246 1.27 26.67 -3.52
CA ALA A 246 1.08 26.41 -2.10
C ALA A 246 2.25 26.98 -1.28
N GLY A 247 1.93 27.76 -0.24
CA GLY A 247 2.92 28.30 0.70
C GLY A 247 3.17 27.41 1.93
N ALA A 248 2.53 26.24 1.97
CA ALA A 248 2.71 25.17 2.96
C ALA A 248 2.03 23.88 2.46
N VAL A 249 2.42 22.74 3.02
CA VAL A 249 1.84 21.42 2.72
C VAL A 249 1.52 20.66 4.00
N ILE A 250 0.38 20.00 4.01
CA ILE A 250 0.06 18.96 4.98
C ILE A 250 -0.14 17.67 4.19
N PHE A 251 0.58 16.61 4.55
CA PHE A 251 0.43 15.29 3.94
C PHE A 251 -0.10 14.32 4.99
N ALA A 252 -1.28 13.73 4.75
CA ALA A 252 -1.86 12.69 5.57
C ALA A 252 -1.57 11.31 4.96
N GLY A 253 -0.87 10.45 5.71
CA GLY A 253 -0.46 9.10 5.27
C GLY A 253 -0.44 8.12 6.44
N ASP A 254 -0.49 6.83 6.17
CA ASP A 254 -0.37 5.76 7.18
C ASP A 254 0.99 5.03 7.09
N ALA A 255 1.64 5.07 5.92
CA ALA A 255 2.84 4.31 5.62
C ALA A 255 4.15 5.11 5.81
N PHE A 256 5.26 4.38 5.95
CA PHE A 256 6.59 4.99 6.04
C PHE A 256 7.01 5.69 4.75
N ASP A 257 6.57 5.19 3.59
CA ASP A 257 6.90 5.80 2.29
C ASP A 257 6.26 7.20 2.14
N ASP A 258 5.10 7.44 2.76
CA ASP A 258 4.48 8.78 2.81
C ASP A 258 5.29 9.74 3.67
N PHE A 259 5.68 9.29 4.87
CA PHE A 259 6.55 10.05 5.75
C PHE A 259 7.86 10.39 5.05
N GLN A 260 8.49 9.42 4.41
CA GLN A 260 9.73 9.61 3.67
C GLN A 260 9.55 10.55 2.47
N THR A 261 8.39 10.56 1.81
CA THR A 261 8.06 11.53 0.75
C THR A 261 8.14 12.96 1.28
N VAL A 262 7.60 13.23 2.48
CA VAL A 262 7.67 14.56 3.11
C VAL A 262 9.10 14.92 3.52
N GLN A 263 9.89 13.96 4.04
CA GLN A 263 11.30 14.20 4.36
C GLN A 263 12.14 14.51 3.11
N ASN A 264 11.89 13.80 2.01
CA ASN A 264 12.53 14.04 0.73
C ASN A 264 12.13 15.40 0.15
N LEU A 265 10.86 15.81 0.31
CA LEU A 265 10.40 17.15 -0.06
C LEU A 265 11.17 18.23 0.70
N HIS A 266 11.32 18.09 2.03
CA HIS A 266 12.06 19.06 2.84
C HIS A 266 13.53 19.18 2.41
N SER A 267 14.13 18.07 1.96
CA SER A 267 15.51 18.07 1.46
C SER A 267 15.67 18.81 0.13
N VAL A 268 14.61 18.88 -0.70
CA VAL A 268 14.62 19.55 -2.02
C VAL A 268 14.09 20.97 -1.95
N VAL A 269 13.17 21.26 -1.02
CA VAL A 269 12.51 22.56 -0.83
C VAL A 269 12.50 22.94 0.67
N PRO A 270 13.66 23.24 1.27
CA PRO A 270 13.81 23.36 2.73
C PRO A 270 13.00 24.51 3.35
N ASP A 271 12.76 25.58 2.60
CA ASP A 271 12.03 26.76 3.10
C ASP A 271 10.50 26.60 3.07
N LEU A 272 9.98 25.56 2.42
CA LEU A 272 8.54 25.30 2.37
C LEU A 272 8.10 24.55 3.64
N PRO A 273 7.18 25.11 4.45
CA PRO A 273 6.61 24.38 5.58
C PRO A 273 5.85 23.16 5.08
N ALA A 274 6.34 21.97 5.40
CA ALA A 274 5.71 20.71 5.05
C ALA A 274 5.57 19.85 6.31
N VAL A 275 4.35 19.40 6.61
CA VAL A 275 4.05 18.62 7.82
C VAL A 275 3.43 17.29 7.42
N PHE A 276 3.97 16.21 7.98
CA PHE A 276 3.37 14.89 7.88
C PHE A 276 2.41 14.65 9.05
N VAL A 277 1.22 14.17 8.73
CA VAL A 277 0.19 13.72 9.68
C VAL A 277 0.02 12.22 9.50
N GLN A 278 0.45 11.46 10.50
CA GLN A 278 0.31 10.02 10.51
C GLN A 278 -1.11 9.65 10.92
N VAL A 279 -1.86 9.00 10.04
CA VAL A 279 -3.16 8.41 10.36
C VAL A 279 -2.92 7.00 10.91
N ARG A 280 -3.38 6.74 12.13
CA ARG A 280 -3.15 5.47 12.83
C ARG A 280 -4.43 4.92 13.42
N ALA A 281 -5.09 4.05 12.66
CA ALA A 281 -6.17 3.21 13.19
C ALA A 281 -5.62 2.11 14.13
N ASP A 282 -4.40 1.62 13.87
CA ASP A 282 -3.69 0.64 14.69
C ASP A 282 -2.43 1.25 15.33
N PHE A 283 -2.29 1.06 16.64
CA PHE A 283 -1.18 1.58 17.45
C PHE A 283 0.07 0.68 17.46
N SER A 284 0.03 -0.45 16.75
CA SER A 284 1.16 -1.37 16.60
C SER A 284 2.33 -0.76 15.82
N PHE A 285 2.08 0.18 14.90
CA PHE A 285 3.12 0.86 14.12
C PHE A 285 3.74 2.03 14.90
N PRO A 286 5.07 2.24 14.93
CA PRO A 286 5.66 3.35 15.67
C PRO A 286 5.27 4.72 15.11
N VAL A 287 5.24 5.72 16.00
CA VAL A 287 5.09 7.13 15.60
C VAL A 287 6.35 7.59 14.87
N PHE A 288 6.19 8.18 13.70
CA PHE A 288 7.32 8.74 12.97
C PHE A 288 7.81 10.05 13.61
N GLY A 289 9.13 10.22 13.69
CA GLY A 289 9.73 11.40 14.33
C GLY A 289 9.23 12.72 13.73
N GLY A 290 8.78 13.65 14.57
CA GLY A 290 8.32 14.97 14.16
C GLY A 290 6.93 15.01 13.51
N SER A 291 6.23 13.88 13.43
CA SER A 291 4.88 13.82 12.87
C SER A 291 3.80 14.35 13.84
N SER A 292 2.70 14.83 13.27
CA SER A 292 1.41 14.83 13.98
C SER A 292 0.76 13.46 13.85
N VAL A 293 -0.09 13.09 14.79
CA VAL A 293 -0.78 11.79 14.83
C VAL A 293 -2.28 12.02 14.99
N VAL A 294 -3.07 11.33 14.20
CA VAL A 294 -4.53 11.28 14.33
C VAL A 294 -4.99 9.82 14.27
N GLN A 295 -6.09 9.48 14.93
CA GLN A 295 -6.66 8.13 14.79
C GLN A 295 -7.38 7.94 13.46
N ASP A 296 -7.93 9.04 12.97
CA ASP A 296 -8.81 9.12 11.82
C ASP A 296 -8.54 10.45 11.09
N VAL A 297 -8.59 10.43 9.76
CA VAL A 297 -8.33 11.61 8.94
C VAL A 297 -9.30 12.75 9.28
N ASN A 298 -10.53 12.45 9.73
CA ASN A 298 -11.51 13.47 10.08
C ASN A 298 -11.12 14.29 11.31
N GLU A 299 -10.20 13.83 12.16
CA GLU A 299 -9.63 14.66 13.23
C GLU A 299 -8.75 15.77 12.66
N LEU A 300 -8.00 15.48 11.59
CA LEU A 300 -7.23 16.47 10.85
C LEU A 300 -8.15 17.46 10.12
N LEU A 301 -9.25 16.98 9.51
CA LEU A 301 -10.16 17.88 8.78
C LEU A 301 -10.88 18.88 9.70
N ARG A 302 -10.97 18.59 11.02
CA ARG A 302 -11.57 19.47 12.03
C ARG A 302 -10.57 20.39 12.75
N PHE A 303 -9.28 20.27 12.44
CA PHE A 303 -8.17 20.91 13.17
C PHE A 303 -8.04 22.42 12.93
#